data_AF-A0A7W2R8Q5-F1
#
_entry.id   AF-A0A7W2R8Q5-F1
#
_cell.length_a   1.000
_cell.length_b   1.000
_cell.length_c   1.000
_cell.angle_alpha   90.00
_cell.angle_beta   90.00
_cell.angle_gamma   90.00
#
_symmetry.space_group_name_H-M   'P 1'
#
loop_
_entity.id
_entity.type
_entity.pdbx_description
1 polymer ?
#
loop_
_entity_poly.entity_id
_entity_poly.type
_entity_poly.pdbx_seq_one_letter_code
_entity_poly.pdbx_strand_id
1 'polypeptide(L)'
;MMMNTSNNKLKIFIFLTLFVFVSNVDAAYCLIEDGNGNLSIDSTSVETCPSGLVLLSKTDYNNMNVDLGEITSADIAISFTWGFGTYLSFWWFSYVIRTAKKTIKLI
;
A
#
# COMPACT_ATOMS: atom_id res chain seq x y z
N MET A 1 -23.63 -3.95 37.26
CA MET A 1 -22.66 -4.77 36.49
C MET A 1 -22.87 -4.48 35.01
N MET A 2 -22.40 -3.32 34.55
CA MET A 2 -22.62 -2.84 33.17
C MET A 2 -21.32 -2.17 32.72
N MET A 3 -20.48 -2.92 32.02
CA MET A 3 -19.37 -2.37 31.23
C MET A 3 -18.79 -3.49 30.36
N ASN A 4 -19.38 -3.78 29.19
CA ASN A 4 -18.61 -4.39 28.09
C ASN A 4 -19.27 -4.32 26.69
N THR A 5 -20.07 -3.29 26.38
CA THR A 5 -20.75 -3.22 25.07
C THR A 5 -20.06 -2.29 24.06
N SER A 6 -19.07 -1.50 24.50
CA SER A 6 -18.39 -0.52 23.63
C SER A 6 -17.22 -1.13 22.84
N ASN A 7 -16.41 -2.00 23.46
CA ASN A 7 -15.24 -2.61 22.81
C ASN A 7 -15.61 -3.62 21.70
N ASN A 8 -16.74 -4.31 21.81
CA ASN A 8 -17.19 -5.25 20.77
C ASN A 8 -17.74 -4.54 19.53
N LYS A 9 -18.37 -3.37 19.69
CA LYS A 9 -18.84 -2.58 18.55
C LYS A 9 -17.66 -2.01 17.74
N LEU A 10 -16.61 -1.54 18.42
CA LEU A 10 -15.40 -1.05 17.76
C LEU A 10 -14.64 -2.16 17.01
N LYS A 11 -14.51 -3.35 17.60
CA LYS A 11 -13.88 -4.51 16.95
C LYS A 11 -14.66 -4.99 15.73
N ILE A 12 -15.99 -5.04 15.82
CA ILE A 12 -16.86 -5.38 14.68
C ILE A 12 -16.72 -4.33 13.57
N PHE A 13 -16.67 -3.04 13.91
CA PHE A 13 -16.51 -1.97 12.91
C PHE A 13 -15.14 -2.03 12.21
N ILE A 14 -14.07 -2.34 12.95
CA ILE A 14 -12.72 -2.55 12.40
C ILE A 14 -12.68 -3.80 11.50
N PHE A 15 -13.31 -4.90 11.90
CA PHE A 15 -13.34 -6.12 11.09
C PHE A 15 -14.16 -5.95 9.80
N LEU A 16 -15.25 -5.18 9.88
CA LEU A 16 -16.14 -4.91 8.75
C LEU A 16 -15.52 -3.92 7.76
N THR A 17 -14.74 -2.95 8.24
CA THR A 17 -13.93 -2.07 7.36
C THR A 17 -12.80 -2.85 6.70
N LEU A 18 -12.11 -3.75 7.40
CA LEU A 18 -11.06 -4.59 6.81
C LEU A 18 -11.58 -5.56 5.74
N PHE A 19 -12.80 -6.07 5.90
CA PHE A 19 -13.42 -7.02 4.97
C PHE A 19 -13.89 -6.37 3.65
N VAL A 20 -14.27 -5.08 3.67
CA VAL A 20 -14.70 -4.36 2.46
C VAL A 20 -13.53 -4.03 1.51
N PHE A 21 -12.28 -4.03 1.99
CA PHE A 21 -11.10 -3.75 1.16
C PHE A 21 -10.52 -4.96 0.39
N VAL A 22 -11.06 -6.17 0.55
CA VAL A 22 -10.44 -7.40 0.00
C VAL A 22 -11.07 -7.88 -1.32
N SER A 23 -12.19 -7.31 -1.77
CA SER A 23 -12.89 -7.81 -2.97
C SER A 23 -12.64 -6.95 -4.21
N ASN A 24 -11.46 -7.05 -4.81
CA ASN A 24 -11.26 -6.77 -6.24
C ASN A 24 -10.28 -7.82 -6.79
N VAL A 25 -10.81 -8.95 -7.26
CA VAL A 25 -10.03 -9.92 -8.05
C VAL A 25 -10.47 -9.72 -9.49
N ASP A 26 -9.81 -8.79 -10.17
CA ASP A 26 -9.90 -8.66 -11.62
C ASP A 26 -8.87 -9.63 -12.23
N ALA A 27 -9.38 -10.64 -12.92
CA ALA A 27 -8.57 -11.69 -13.51
C ALA A 27 -7.99 -11.22 -14.85
N ALA A 28 -6.70 -10.90 -14.86
CA ALA A 28 -5.92 -10.72 -16.08
C ALA A 28 -5.45 -12.10 -16.60
N TYR A 29 -5.43 -12.26 -17.93
CA TYR A 29 -5.09 -13.52 -18.61
C TYR A 29 -3.82 -13.38 -19.45
N CYS A 30 -2.98 -14.42 -19.47
CA CYS A 30 -1.81 -14.50 -20.35
C CYS A 30 -2.24 -14.85 -21.78
N LEU A 31 -1.64 -14.19 -22.78
CA LEU A 31 -1.86 -14.48 -24.20
C LEU A 31 -0.60 -15.07 -24.81
N ILE A 32 -0.75 -16.15 -25.56
CA ILE A 32 0.35 -16.75 -26.33
C ILE A 32 0.04 -16.63 -27.82
N GLU A 33 1.06 -16.25 -28.58
CA GLU A 33 1.01 -16.25 -30.05
C GLU A 33 1.29 -17.68 -30.55
N ASP A 34 0.30 -18.27 -31.22
CA ASP A 34 0.47 -19.53 -31.94
C ASP A 34 1.33 -19.29 -33.20
N GLY A 35 2.00 -20.33 -33.72
CA GLY A 35 2.90 -20.27 -34.88
C GLY A 35 2.27 -19.76 -36.19
N ASN A 36 0.96 -19.53 -36.17
CA ASN A 36 0.16 -18.99 -37.27
C ASN A 36 -0.22 -17.50 -37.07
N GLY A 37 0.30 -16.84 -36.02
CA GLY A 37 0.03 -15.43 -35.70
C GLY A 37 -1.30 -15.17 -34.99
N ASN A 38 -1.93 -16.21 -34.43
CA ASN A 38 -3.17 -16.10 -33.66
C ASN A 38 -2.87 -15.99 -32.16
N LEU A 39 -3.62 -15.15 -31.45
CA LEU A 39 -3.51 -15.01 -30.00
C LEU A 39 -4.50 -15.95 -29.32
N SER A 40 -4.00 -16.86 -28.48
CA SER A 40 -4.81 -17.74 -27.65
C SER A 40 -4.63 -17.41 -26.17
N ILE A 41 -5.71 -17.54 -25.40
CA ILE A 41 -5.68 -17.36 -23.95
C ILE A 41 -5.05 -18.61 -23.33
N ASP A 42 -4.03 -18.40 -22.50
CA ASP A 42 -3.43 -19.45 -21.68
C ASP A 42 -3.83 -19.29 -20.20
N SER A 43 -3.83 -20.42 -19.49
CA SER A 43 -4.16 -20.54 -18.08
C SER A 43 -3.00 -20.19 -17.14
N THR A 44 -1.82 -19.87 -17.69
CA THR A 44 -0.66 -19.44 -16.92
C THR A 44 -0.91 -18.09 -16.24
N SER A 45 -0.38 -17.92 -15.04
CA SER A 45 -0.51 -16.66 -14.30
C SER A 45 0.19 -15.51 -15.04
N VAL A 46 -0.34 -14.30 -14.89
CA VAL A 46 0.20 -13.07 -15.48
C VAL A 46 1.68 -12.86 -15.13
N GLU A 47 2.07 -13.19 -13.90
CA GLU A 47 3.45 -13.08 -13.39
C GLU A 47 4.45 -14.03 -14.08
N THR A 48 3.97 -15.09 -14.72
CA THR A 48 4.81 -16.13 -15.34
C THR A 48 4.59 -16.25 -16.84
N CYS A 49 3.91 -15.27 -17.45
CA CYS A 49 3.54 -15.27 -18.86
C CYS A 49 4.80 -15.17 -19.76
N PRO A 50 5.17 -16.22 -20.53
CA PRO A 50 6.43 -16.29 -21.26
C PRO A 50 6.48 -15.37 -22.49
N SER A 51 5.31 -15.02 -23.03
CA SER A 51 5.11 -14.12 -24.17
C SER A 51 5.13 -12.64 -23.78
N GLY A 52 4.94 -12.32 -22.50
CA GLY A 52 4.80 -10.94 -22.00
C GLY A 52 3.52 -10.22 -22.46
N LEU A 53 2.58 -10.92 -23.09
CA LEU A 53 1.31 -10.36 -23.56
C LEU A 53 0.20 -10.70 -22.57
N VAL A 54 -0.50 -9.67 -22.09
CA VAL A 54 -1.56 -9.81 -21.08
C VAL A 54 -2.84 -9.19 -21.59
N LEU A 55 -3.94 -9.93 -21.50
CA LEU A 55 -5.28 -9.43 -21.78
C LEU A 55 -5.86 -8.82 -20.50
N LEU A 56 -6.20 -7.53 -20.57
CA LEU A 56 -6.85 -6.78 -19.50
C LEU A 56 -8.22 -6.28 -19.95
N SER A 57 -9.15 -6.15 -19.01
CA SER A 57 -10.41 -5.47 -19.30
C SER A 57 -10.15 -3.98 -19.53
N LYS A 58 -10.98 -3.32 -20.35
CA LYS A 58 -10.86 -1.88 -20.63
C LYS A 58 -10.95 -1.04 -19.34
N THR A 59 -11.78 -1.48 -18.40
CA THR A 59 -11.92 -0.87 -17.08
C THR A 59 -10.63 -0.97 -16.28
N ASP A 60 -9.97 -2.13 -16.26
CA ASP A 60 -8.70 -2.31 -15.54
C ASP A 60 -7.58 -1.49 -16.16
N TYR A 61 -7.49 -1.46 -17.49
CA TYR A 61 -6.52 -0.62 -18.18
C TYR A 61 -6.71 0.86 -17.81
N ASN A 62 -7.95 1.33 -17.79
CA ASN A 62 -8.26 2.70 -17.38
C ASN A 62 -7.95 2.95 -15.90
N ASN A 63 -8.23 1.99 -15.03
CA ASN A 63 -7.94 2.11 -13.59
C ASN A 63 -6.43 2.12 -13.31
N MET A 64 -5.66 1.27 -13.99
CA MET A 64 -4.19 1.30 -13.95
C MET A 64 -3.65 2.63 -14.46
N ASN A 65 -4.26 3.20 -15.50
CA ASN A 65 -3.86 4.50 -16.04
C ASN A 65 -4.28 5.69 -15.15
N VAL A 66 -5.20 5.49 -14.21
CA VAL A 66 -5.61 6.49 -13.20
C VAL A 66 -4.79 6.35 -11.92
N ASP A 67 -4.33 5.14 -11.58
CA ASP A 67 -3.52 4.85 -10.39
C ASP A 67 -2.00 4.97 -10.61
N LEU A 68 -1.56 5.02 -11.88
CA LEU A 68 -0.30 5.67 -12.26
C LEU A 68 -0.45 7.20 -12.25
N GLY A 69 -1.15 7.73 -11.22
CA GLY A 69 -1.21 9.15 -10.95
C GLY A 69 0.23 9.68 -10.99
N GLU A 70 0.50 10.61 -11.89
CA GLU A 70 1.79 11.30 -11.95
C GLU A 70 2.21 11.61 -10.53
N ILE A 71 3.39 11.13 -10.12
CA ILE A 71 3.91 11.48 -8.79
C ILE A 71 3.98 13.00 -8.75
N THR A 72 3.04 13.60 -8.04
CA THR A 72 2.94 15.05 -8.03
C THR A 72 4.04 15.58 -7.11
N SER A 73 4.54 16.78 -7.41
CA SER A 73 5.46 17.45 -6.49
C SER A 73 4.86 17.64 -5.09
N ALA A 74 3.52 17.64 -4.96
CA ALA A 74 2.83 17.72 -3.69
C ALA A 74 2.99 16.43 -2.86
N ASP A 75 2.89 15.25 -3.47
CA ASP A 75 3.04 13.97 -2.76
C ASP A 75 4.46 13.76 -2.24
N ILE A 76 5.46 14.21 -3.02
CA ILE A 76 6.86 14.24 -2.59
C ILE A 76 7.05 15.22 -1.44
N ALA A 77 6.45 16.42 -1.51
CA ALA A 77 6.57 17.42 -0.46
C ALA A 77 5.94 16.96 0.86
N ILE A 78 4.78 16.30 0.81
CA ILE A 78 4.08 15.79 2.00
C ILE A 78 4.88 14.66 2.64
N SER A 79 5.35 13.68 1.85
CA SER A 79 6.17 12.57 2.35
C SER A 79 7.50 13.04 2.93
N PHE A 80 8.15 14.04 2.31
CA PHE A 80 9.37 14.64 2.86
C PHE A 80 9.09 15.40 4.16
N THR A 81 8.04 16.22 4.22
CA THR A 81 7.74 17.05 5.40
C THR A 81 7.48 16.19 6.63
N TRP A 82 6.65 15.15 6.51
CA TRP A 82 6.33 14.28 7.64
C TRP A 82 7.42 13.23 7.90
N GLY A 83 8.07 12.70 6.87
CA GLY A 83 9.17 11.74 7.02
C GLY A 83 10.41 12.38 7.65
N PHE A 84 10.88 13.49 7.09
CA PHE A 84 12.04 14.22 7.61
C PHE A 84 11.74 14.95 8.93
N GLY A 85 10.54 15.51 9.06
CA GLY A 85 10.12 16.20 10.29
C GLY A 85 10.05 15.26 11.50
N THR A 86 9.55 14.05 11.32
CA THR A 86 9.55 13.04 12.40
C THR A 86 10.97 12.60 12.76
N TYR A 87 11.85 12.39 11.77
CA TYR A 87 13.26 12.06 12.00
C TYR A 87 13.96 13.11 12.86
N LEU A 88 13.86 14.40 12.49
CA LEU A 88 14.46 15.49 13.25
C LEU A 88 13.90 15.59 14.68
N SER A 89 12.59 15.38 14.84
CA SER A 89 11.94 15.41 16.15
C SER A 89 12.52 14.33 17.07
N PHE A 90 12.59 13.07 16.61
CA PHE A 90 13.16 11.98 17.40
C PHE A 90 14.65 12.14 17.69
N TRP A 91 15.41 12.71 16.75
CA TRP A 91 16.83 13.02 16.96
C TRP A 91 17.01 14.05 18.08
N TRP A 92 16.24 15.13 18.06
CA TRP A 92 16.29 16.16 19.10
C TRP A 92 15.87 15.62 20.47
N PHE A 93 14.77 14.86 20.55
CA PHE A 93 14.36 14.22 21.81
C PHE A 93 15.44 13.28 22.36
N SER A 94 16.08 12.49 21.49
CA SER A 94 17.19 11.63 21.87
C SER A 94 18.39 12.42 22.42
N TYR A 95 18.71 13.56 21.82
CA TYR A 95 19.76 14.46 22.29
C TYR A 95 19.44 15.04 23.68
N VAL A 96 18.21 15.52 23.88
CA VAL A 96 17.75 16.08 25.17
C VAL A 96 17.81 15.02 26.27
N ILE A 97 17.32 13.80 26.01
CA ILE A 97 17.37 12.70 26.98
C ILE A 97 18.81 12.36 27.36
N ARG A 98 19.73 12.33 26.39
CA ARG A 98 21.16 12.07 26.66
C ARG A 98 21.78 13.17 27.52
N THR A 99 21.45 14.43 27.27
CA THR A 99 21.94 15.56 28.06
C THR A 99 21.36 15.53 29.47
N ALA A 100 20.05 15.29 29.62
CA ALA A 100 19.40 15.16 30.92
C ALA A 100 20.02 14.03 31.77
N LYS A 101 20.29 12.86 31.18
CA LYS A 101 20.96 11.76 31.88
C LYS A 101 22.38 12.10 32.32
N LYS A 102 23.11 12.93 31.57
CA LYS A 102 24.44 13.40 31.99
C LYS A 102 24.37 14.37 33.17
N THR A 103 23.42 15.30 33.15
CA THR A 103 23.21 16.26 34.26
C THR A 103 22.79 15.55 35.54
N ILE A 104 21.87 14.59 35.46
CA ILE A 104 21.44 13.81 36.64
C ILE A 104 22.58 12.99 37.25
N LYS A 105 23.52 12.49 36.43
CA LYS A 105 24.67 11.71 36.91
C LYS A 105 25.78 12.59 37.55
N LEU A 106 25.76 13.89 37.28
CA LEU A 106 26.74 14.85 37.82
C LEU A 106 26.32 15.44 39.18
N ILE A 107 25.05 15.26 39.56
CA ILE A 107 24.51 15.55 40.90
C ILE A 107 24.60 14.27 41.72
#